data_AF-A0A7J3HB11-F1
#
_entry.id   AF-A0A7J3HB11-F1
#
_cell.length_a   1.000
_cell.length_b   1.000
_cell.length_c   1.000
_cell.angle_alpha   90.00
_cell.angle_beta   90.00
_cell.angle_gamma   90.00
#
_symmetry.space_group_name_H-M   'P 1'
#
loop_
_entity.id
_entity.type
_entity.pdbx_description
1 polymer ?
#
loop_
_entity_poly.entity_id
_entity_poly.type
_entity_poly.pdbx_seq_one_letter_code
_entity_poly.pdbx_strand_id
1 'polypeptide(L)'
;ASIGANATIICGVTIGEYAMVGAGAVVTKDVPPHGLVLGNPARLVGFVCFCGKPLKEKDKVKEESKVVVYKCERCGKEVEIPLELYKQVMKT
;
A
#
# COMPACT_ATOMS: atom_id res chain seq x y z
N ALA A 1 5.20 1.71 -9.37
CA ALA A 1 5.60 1.29 -8.01
C ALA A 1 6.94 1.92 -7.66
N SER A 2 7.23 2.07 -6.37
CA SER A 2 8.51 2.56 -5.85
C SER A 2 9.18 1.47 -5.02
N ILE A 3 10.45 1.19 -5.31
CA ILE A 3 11.22 0.15 -4.64
C ILE A 3 12.29 0.81 -3.79
N GLY A 4 12.24 0.59 -2.47
CA GLY A 4 13.19 1.14 -1.52
C GLY A 4 14.60 0.59 -1.70
N ALA A 5 15.59 1.35 -1.27
CA ALA A 5 17.00 0.96 -1.36
C ALA A 5 17.23 -0.40 -0.67
N ASN A 6 18.02 -1.27 -1.31
CA ASN A 6 18.34 -2.61 -0.82
C ASN A 6 17.11 -3.52 -0.58
N ALA A 7 15.98 -3.26 -1.23
CA ALA A 7 14.86 -4.20 -1.23
C ALA A 7 15.17 -5.42 -2.11
N THR A 8 14.75 -6.59 -1.66
CA THR A 8 14.87 -7.86 -2.39
C THR A 8 13.48 -8.34 -2.78
N ILE A 9 13.28 -8.70 -4.04
CA ILE A 9 11.99 -9.16 -4.56
C ILE A 9 12.16 -10.59 -5.07
N ILE A 10 11.39 -11.54 -4.52
CA ILE A 10 11.39 -12.92 -5.00
C ILE A 10 10.75 -12.97 -6.40
N CYS A 11 11.32 -13.76 -7.30
CA CYS A 11 10.79 -13.95 -8.65
C CYS A 11 9.38 -14.57 -8.62
N GLY A 12 8.53 -14.10 -9.54
CA GLY A 12 7.14 -14.56 -9.64
C GLY A 12 6.13 -13.76 -8.81
N VAL A 13 6.55 -12.75 -8.05
CA VAL A 13 5.64 -11.84 -7.36
C VAL A 13 5.26 -10.64 -8.24
N THR A 14 4.03 -10.18 -8.10
CA THR A 14 3.49 -9.01 -8.78
C THR A 14 3.52 -7.81 -7.83
N ILE A 15 4.08 -6.69 -8.30
CA ILE A 15 4.04 -5.41 -7.57
C ILE A 15 3.04 -4.49 -8.25
N GLY A 16 1.96 -4.19 -7.54
CA GLY A 16 0.86 -3.36 -8.04
C GLY A 16 1.26 -1.92 -8.34
N GLU A 17 0.42 -1.25 -9.12
CA GLU A 17 0.62 0.16 -9.48
C GLU A 17 0.68 1.05 -8.25
N TYR A 18 1.59 2.03 -8.27
CA TYR A 18 1.83 2.95 -7.14
C TYR A 18 2.15 2.28 -5.78
N ALA A 19 2.37 0.97 -5.72
CA ALA A 19 2.84 0.30 -4.51
C ALA A 19 4.21 0.84 -4.08
N MET A 20 4.49 0.79 -2.78
CA MET A 20 5.73 1.23 -2.18
C MET A 20 6.36 0.11 -1.33
N VAL A 21 7.54 -0.32 -1.73
CA VAL A 21 8.36 -1.28 -0.99
C VAL A 21 9.37 -0.52 -0.14
N GLY A 22 9.40 -0.78 1.16
CA GLY A 22 10.35 -0.18 2.08
C GLY A 22 11.80 -0.53 1.77
N ALA A 23 12.73 0.31 2.22
CA ALA A 23 14.15 0.00 2.15
C ALA A 23 14.47 -1.26 2.96
N GLY A 24 15.30 -2.15 2.42
CA GLY A 24 15.68 -3.41 3.05
C GLY A 24 14.58 -4.46 3.14
N ALA A 25 13.40 -4.24 2.51
CA ALA A 25 12.30 -5.19 2.58
C ALA A 25 12.54 -6.42 1.69
N VAL A 26 12.10 -7.60 2.12
CA VAL A 26 12.17 -8.85 1.33
C VAL A 26 10.77 -9.27 0.92
N VAL A 27 10.39 -8.97 -0.31
CA VAL A 27 9.05 -9.21 -0.86
C VAL A 27 8.90 -10.66 -1.28
N THR A 28 8.05 -11.39 -0.55
CA THR A 28 7.80 -12.82 -0.76
C THR A 28 6.41 -13.14 -1.29
N LYS A 29 5.53 -12.14 -1.39
CA LYS A 29 4.15 -12.25 -1.86
C LYS A 29 3.79 -11.02 -2.70
N ASP A 30 2.73 -11.15 -3.50
CA ASP A 30 2.20 -10.05 -4.29
C ASP A 30 1.88 -8.83 -3.43
N VAL A 31 2.17 -7.65 -3.97
CA VAL A 31 1.89 -6.36 -3.35
C VAL A 31 0.73 -5.71 -4.09
N PRO A 32 -0.39 -5.40 -3.41
CA PRO A 32 -1.53 -4.77 -4.06
C PRO A 32 -1.18 -3.36 -4.56
N PRO A 33 -1.97 -2.81 -5.50
CA PRO A 33 -1.86 -1.40 -5.90
C PRO A 33 -1.94 -0.49 -4.67
N HIS A 34 -1.15 0.58 -4.68
CA HIS A 34 -0.98 1.51 -3.56
C HIS A 34 -0.48 0.86 -2.25
N GLY A 35 -0.17 -0.44 -2.22
CA GLY A 35 0.24 -1.13 -1.01
C GLY A 35 1.58 -0.64 -0.48
N LEU A 36 1.67 -0.37 0.82
CA LEU A 36 2.92 -0.09 1.53
C LEU A 36 3.39 -1.36 2.23
N VAL A 37 4.54 -1.91 1.81
CA VAL A 37 5.11 -3.12 2.39
C VAL A 37 6.46 -2.86 3.03
N LEU A 38 6.69 -3.40 4.22
CA LEU A 38 7.93 -3.23 5.01
C LEU A 38 8.38 -4.57 5.62
N GLY A 39 9.69 -4.71 5.89
CA GLY A 39 10.26 -5.81 6.67
C GLY A 39 10.76 -7.01 5.87
N ASN A 40 11.28 -8.01 6.57
CA ASN A 40 11.77 -9.28 6.04
C ASN A 40 11.22 -10.46 6.89
N PRO A 41 10.22 -11.22 6.42
CA PRO A 41 9.52 -11.06 5.14
C PRO A 41 8.63 -9.81 5.11
N ALA A 42 8.47 -9.21 3.94
CA ALA A 42 7.70 -7.98 3.77
C ALA A 42 6.21 -8.22 4.07
N ARG A 43 5.63 -7.34 4.88
CA ARG A 43 4.20 -7.35 5.24
C ARG A 43 3.54 -6.06 4.79
N LEU A 44 2.28 -6.16 4.38
CA LEU A 44 1.45 -5.00 4.06
C LEU A 44 1.08 -4.28 5.35
N VAL A 45 1.56 -3.04 5.50
CA VAL A 45 1.35 -2.21 6.71
C VAL A 45 0.40 -1.05 6.48
N GLY A 46 0.00 -0.80 5.23
CA GLY A 46 -0.87 0.31 4.88
C GLY A 46 -0.87 0.58 3.38
N PHE A 47 -1.25 1.82 3.03
CA PHE A 47 -1.34 2.25 1.64
C PHE A 47 -0.69 3.62 1.44
N VAL A 48 -0.27 3.90 0.21
CA VAL A 48 0.34 5.16 -0.21
C VAL A 48 -0.49 5.86 -1.27
N CYS A 49 -0.47 7.19 -1.24
CA CYS A 49 -1.02 8.00 -2.30
C CYS A 49 -0.14 7.94 -3.56
N PHE A 50 -0.69 8.36 -4.70
CA PHE A 50 0.05 8.66 -5.94
C PHE A 50 1.29 9.55 -5.74
N CYS A 51 1.27 10.45 -4.74
CA CYS A 51 2.41 11.31 -4.43
C CYS A 51 3.47 10.65 -3.51
N GLY A 52 3.30 9.37 -3.16
CA GLY A 52 4.22 8.60 -2.32
C GLY A 52 4.08 8.84 -0.82
N LYS A 53 3.11 9.64 -0.36
CA LYS A 53 2.82 9.78 1.08
C LYS A 53 1.96 8.61 1.58
N PRO A 54 2.22 8.07 2.78
CA PRO A 54 1.34 7.09 3.40
C PRO A 54 -0.02 7.72 3.73
N LEU A 55 -1.09 6.98 3.47
CA LEU A 55 -2.47 7.34 3.79
C LEU A 55 -2.76 6.91 5.23
N LYS A 56 -3.38 7.80 6.02
CA LYS A 56 -3.75 7.55 7.41
C LYS A 56 -5.27 7.46 7.54
N GLU A 57 -5.76 6.99 8.68
CA GLU A 57 -7.22 6.94 8.96
C GLU A 57 -7.90 8.31 8.85
N LYS A 58 -7.17 9.40 9.14
CA LYS A 58 -7.68 10.77 9.01
C LYS A 58 -7.96 11.18 7.56
N ASP A 59 -7.29 10.56 6.60
CA ASP A 59 -7.45 10.81 5.16
C ASP A 59 -8.68 10.07 4.59
N LYS A 60 -9.37 9.24 5.39
CA LYS A 60 -10.52 8.44 4.94
C LYS A 60 -11.74 9.34 4.71
N VAL A 61 -12.28 9.32 3.49
CA VAL A 61 -13.43 10.17 3.10
C VAL A 61 -14.72 9.37 3.06
N LYS A 62 -14.69 8.17 2.46
CA LYS A 62 -15.88 7.34 2.28
C LYS A 62 -15.55 5.87 2.50
N GLU A 63 -16.50 5.16 3.07
CA GLU A 63 -16.50 3.70 3.18
C GLU A 63 -17.79 3.20 2.55
N GLU A 64 -17.67 2.69 1.33
CA GLU A 64 -18.76 2.04 0.62
C GLU A 64 -18.65 0.53 0.80
N SER A 65 -19.69 -0.21 0.44
CA SER A 65 -19.79 -1.65 0.70
C SER A 65 -18.65 -2.50 0.10
N LYS A 66 -17.86 -1.96 -0.84
CA LYS A 66 -16.75 -2.66 -1.51
C LYS A 66 -15.42 -1.91 -1.53
N VAL A 67 -15.40 -0.59 -1.30
CA VAL A 67 -14.22 0.26 -1.45
C VAL A 67 -14.11 1.27 -0.31
N VAL A 68 -12.87 1.53 0.10
CA VAL A 68 -12.49 2.60 1.01
C VAL A 68 -11.79 3.69 0.19
N VAL A 69 -12.32 4.91 0.24
CA VAL A 69 -11.75 6.06 -0.46
C VAL A 69 -10.95 6.91 0.51
N TYR A 70 -9.68 7.11 0.20
CA TYR A 70 -8.80 8.03 0.93
C TYR A 70 -8.50 9.26 0.07
N LYS A 71 -8.49 10.44 0.67
CA LYS A 71 -8.08 11.67 0.01
C LYS A 71 -6.82 12.20 0.66
N CYS A 72 -5.75 12.27 -0.11
CA CYS A 72 -4.47 12.71 0.41
C CYS A 72 -4.45 14.23 0.65
N GLU A 73 -4.16 14.66 1.88
CA GLU A 73 -4.04 16.07 2.26
C GLU A 73 -3.01 16.87 1.45
N ARG A 74 -1.99 16.22 0.88
CA ARG A 74 -0.92 16.93 0.15
C ARG A 74 -1.27 17.25 -1.29
N CYS A 75 -1.87 16.29 -1.99
CA CYS A 75 -2.06 16.39 -3.44
C CYS A 75 -3.53 16.39 -3.86
N GLY A 76 -4.46 16.24 -2.91
CA GLY A 76 -5.90 16.30 -3.14
C GLY A 76 -6.48 15.10 -3.91
N LYS A 77 -5.64 14.16 -4.38
CA LYS A 77 -6.07 12.97 -5.11
C LYS A 77 -6.77 11.97 -4.20
N GLU A 78 -7.75 11.29 -4.77
CA GLU A 78 -8.52 10.22 -4.14
C GLU A 78 -7.97 8.86 -4.56
N VAL A 79 -7.80 7.97 -3.60
CA VAL A 79 -7.28 6.61 -3.77
C VAL A 79 -8.34 5.65 -3.30
N GLU A 80 -8.75 4.76 -4.21
CA GLU A 80 -9.73 3.72 -3.93
C GLU A 80 -9.03 2.43 -3.55
N ILE A 81 -9.33 1.92 -2.37
CA ILE A 81 -8.75 0.69 -1.84
C ILE A 81 -9.87 -0.34 -1.63
N PRO A 82 -9.81 -1.52 -2.27
CA PRO A 82 -10.75 -2.60 -2.00
C PRO A 82 -10.81 -2.98 -0.51
N LEU A 83 -12.02 -3.17 0.02
CA LEU A 83 -12.25 -3.50 1.44
C LEU A 83 -11.54 -4.78 1.90
N GLU A 84 -11.32 -5.73 1.00
CA GLU A 84 -10.57 -6.97 1.27
C GLU A 84 -9.12 -6.68 1.65
N LEU A 85 -8.46 -5.79 0.90
CA LEU A 85 -7.10 -5.36 1.14
C LEU A 85 -6.99 -4.49 2.40
N TYR A 86 -7.98 -3.61 2.62
CA TYR A 86 -8.04 -2.81 3.85
C TYR A 86 -8.12 -3.70 5.10
N LYS A 87 -8.98 -4.73 5.08
CA LYS A 87 -9.09 -5.70 6.19
C LYS A 87 -7.82 -6.52 6.40
N GLN A 88 -7.02 -6.76 5.36
CA GLN A 88 -5.73 -7.46 5.49
C GLN A 88 -4.73 -6.65 6.33
N VAL A 89 -4.72 -5.32 6.17
CA VAL A 89 -3.86 -4.43 6.98
C VAL A 89 -4.31 -4.41 8.44
N MET A 90 -5.62 -4.29 8.71
CA MET A 90 -6.14 -4.21 10.09
C MET A 90 -6.06 -5.51 10.90
N LYS A 91 -5.71 -6.64 10.27
CA LYS A 91 -5.55 -7.95 10.92
C LYS A 91 -4.11 -8.24 11.37
N THR A 92 -3.16 -7.36 11.07
CA THR A 92 -1.72 -7.54 11.33
C THR A 92 -1.28 -6.69 12.51
#